data_AF-A0A061IU22-F1
#
_entry.id   AF-A0A061IU22-F1
#
_cell.length_a   1.000
_cell.length_b   1.000
_cell.length_c   1.000
_cell.angle_alpha   90.00
_cell.angle_beta   90.00
_cell.angle_gamma   90.00
#
_symmetry.space_group_name_H-M   'P 1'
#
loop_
_entity.id
_entity.type
_entity.pdbx_description
1 polymer ?
#
loop_
_entity_poly.entity_id
_entity_poly.type
_entity_poly.pdbx_seq_one_letter_code
_entity_poly.pdbx_strand_id
1 'polypeptide(L)'
;MQQLLANAQLHMLGKSPYKLYHYSTHDITLSPLAATLADDSPKALLPPFAQLYAFELLYDDEANAYSMRVMRGAPGQTPDTEYAFSWDGFQLKCMASDGKVYKARNNTCRYDDFLRLVDSSRPTDPVGLCHLSDRYKALLGCPTQEGRALNSHCRAYRLACPASSCGAGHTLDPVTLQCVCSSASCMGRSSANAAGDGGSCEKTVSAGATAGIAIGCFAVGAILVACIAVLVVSPRGNNKHLRGALQPV
;
A
#
# COMPACT_ATOMS: atom_id res chain seq x y z
N MET A 1 -3.03 -7.20 -2.84
CA MET A 1 -3.87 -7.12 -4.06
C MET A 1 -3.59 -5.93 -4.97
N GLN A 2 -3.49 -4.69 -4.45
CA GLN A 2 -3.32 -3.51 -5.32
C GLN A 2 -2.12 -3.59 -6.28
N GLN A 3 -0.97 -4.10 -5.82
CA GLN A 3 0.18 -4.32 -6.70
C GLN A 3 -0.09 -5.29 -7.86
N LEU A 4 -0.92 -6.32 -7.63
CA LEU A 4 -1.29 -7.28 -8.66
C LEU A 4 -2.16 -6.63 -9.74
N LEU A 5 -3.16 -5.84 -9.32
CA LEU A 5 -4.01 -5.08 -10.23
C LEU A 5 -3.20 -4.05 -11.04
N ALA A 6 -2.27 -3.35 -10.38
CA ALA A 6 -1.38 -2.42 -11.07
C ALA A 6 -0.54 -3.12 -12.15
N ASN A 7 0.00 -4.31 -11.85
CA ASN A 7 0.74 -5.10 -12.84
C ASN A 7 -0.14 -5.56 -14.00
N ALA A 8 -1.38 -6.00 -13.73
CA ALA A 8 -2.34 -6.37 -14.75
C ALA A 8 -2.66 -5.19 -15.68
N GLN A 9 -2.92 -4.01 -15.12
CA GLN A 9 -3.15 -2.78 -15.89
C GLN A 9 -1.94 -2.41 -16.74
N LEU A 10 -0.73 -2.48 -16.19
CA LEU A 10 0.49 -2.21 -16.96
C LEU A 10 0.65 -3.19 -18.13
N HIS A 11 0.29 -4.47 -17.94
CA HIS A 11 0.31 -5.45 -19.02
C HIS A 11 -0.75 -5.15 -20.09
N MET A 12 -2.01 -4.88 -19.69
CA MET A 12 -3.11 -4.50 -20.60
C MET A 12 -2.77 -3.26 -21.44
N LEU A 13 -2.01 -2.31 -20.87
CA LEU A 13 -1.54 -1.10 -21.55
C LEU A 13 -0.29 -1.31 -22.41
N GLY A 14 0.25 -2.53 -22.49
CA GLY A 14 1.51 -2.82 -23.20
C GLY A 14 2.75 -2.19 -22.56
N LYS A 15 2.66 -1.74 -21.30
CA LYS A 15 3.74 -1.05 -20.57
C LYS A 15 4.60 -1.99 -19.72
N SER A 16 4.13 -3.22 -19.48
CA SER A 16 4.91 -4.25 -18.80
C SER A 16 5.33 -5.36 -19.77
N PRO A 17 6.63 -5.68 -19.89
CA PRO A 17 7.09 -6.82 -20.68
C PRO A 17 6.93 -8.16 -19.95
N TYR A 18 6.62 -8.13 -18.65
CA TYR A 18 6.56 -9.34 -17.83
C TYR A 18 5.24 -10.08 -18.03
N LYS A 19 5.33 -11.41 -18.14
CA LYS A 19 4.18 -12.33 -18.25
C LYS A 19 3.90 -13.10 -16.96
N LEU A 20 4.83 -13.08 -16.00
CA LEU A 20 4.73 -13.80 -14.73
C LEU A 20 5.28 -12.93 -13.60
N TYR A 21 4.54 -12.90 -12.50
CA TYR A 21 4.96 -12.31 -11.24
C TYR A 21 4.80 -13.34 -10.14
N HIS A 22 5.84 -13.54 -9.33
CA HIS A 22 5.81 -14.45 -8.19
C HIS A 22 5.98 -13.63 -6.91
N TYR A 23 5.01 -13.76 -6.01
CA TYR A 23 5.10 -13.26 -4.64
C TYR A 23 5.16 -14.44 -3.67
N SER A 24 6.29 -14.63 -2.99
CA SER A 24 6.40 -15.59 -1.90
C SER A 24 6.12 -14.87 -0.58
N THR A 25 5.28 -15.47 0.27
CA THR A 25 4.82 -14.83 1.50
C THR A 25 4.46 -15.86 2.58
N HIS A 26 3.92 -15.38 3.70
CA HIS A 26 3.50 -16.20 4.84
C HIS A 26 1.98 -16.32 4.91
N ASP A 27 1.51 -17.32 5.66
CA ASP A 27 0.12 -17.54 6.06
C ASP A 27 -0.59 -16.25 6.51
N ILE A 28 0.07 -15.44 7.34
CA ILE A 28 -0.44 -14.15 7.83
C ILE A 28 -0.72 -13.12 6.73
N THR A 29 -0.17 -13.30 5.53
CA THR A 29 -0.48 -12.49 4.34
C THR A 29 -1.57 -13.11 3.48
N LEU A 30 -1.69 -14.44 3.50
CA LEU A 30 -2.74 -15.17 2.77
C LEU A 30 -4.12 -14.97 3.41
N SER A 31 -4.24 -14.88 4.74
CA SER A 31 -5.56 -14.66 5.37
C SER A 31 -6.20 -13.30 5.01
N PRO A 32 -5.48 -12.16 5.05
CA PRO A 32 -6.01 -10.90 4.53
C PRO A 32 -6.30 -10.93 3.02
N LEU A 33 -5.49 -11.66 2.23
CA LEU A 33 -5.76 -11.86 0.81
C LEU A 33 -7.08 -12.60 0.59
N ALA A 34 -7.32 -13.69 1.33
CA ALA A 34 -8.56 -14.43 1.31
C ALA A 34 -9.76 -13.54 1.66
N ALA A 35 -9.64 -12.68 2.67
CA ALA A 35 -10.67 -11.71 3.02
C ALA A 35 -10.99 -10.75 1.85
N THR A 36 -9.98 -10.22 1.16
CA THR A 36 -10.17 -9.41 -0.05
C THR A 36 -10.88 -10.19 -1.18
N LEU A 37 -10.62 -11.48 -1.30
CA LEU A 37 -11.28 -12.35 -2.29
C LEU A 37 -12.65 -12.87 -1.82
N ALA A 38 -13.11 -12.44 -0.64
CA ALA A 38 -14.30 -12.94 0.03
C ALA A 38 -14.32 -14.48 0.16
N ASP A 39 -13.14 -15.08 0.33
CA ASP A 39 -12.96 -16.51 0.58
C ASP A 39 -13.15 -16.80 2.07
N ASP A 40 -14.30 -17.38 2.39
CA ASP A 40 -14.74 -17.75 3.74
C ASP A 40 -14.47 -19.22 4.06
N SER A 41 -13.70 -19.93 3.21
CA SER A 41 -13.41 -21.34 3.42
C SER A 41 -12.40 -21.55 4.55
N PRO A 42 -12.43 -22.71 5.25
CA PRO A 42 -11.47 -23.00 6.32
C PRO A 42 -10.00 -22.92 5.87
N LYS A 43 -9.72 -23.31 4.62
CA LYS A 43 -8.39 -23.24 4.01
C LYS A 43 -7.90 -21.82 3.73
N ALA A 44 -8.78 -20.82 3.80
CA ALA A 44 -8.42 -19.40 3.68
C ALA A 44 -8.02 -18.82 5.05
N LEU A 45 -8.70 -19.26 6.12
CA LEU A 45 -8.38 -18.86 7.49
C LEU A 45 -7.13 -19.56 8.01
N LEU A 46 -6.98 -20.85 7.71
CA LEU A 46 -5.85 -21.68 8.10
C LEU A 46 -5.23 -22.30 6.84
N PRO A 47 -4.37 -21.54 6.13
CA PRO A 47 -3.78 -22.01 4.89
C PRO A 47 -2.83 -23.19 5.17
N PRO A 48 -2.93 -24.30 4.41
CA PRO A 48 -1.97 -25.39 4.50
C PRO A 48 -0.58 -24.95 4.00
N PHE A 49 0.46 -25.74 4.29
CA PHE A 49 1.81 -25.43 3.80
C PHE A 49 1.85 -25.36 2.28
N ALA A 50 2.57 -24.35 1.78
CA ALA A 50 2.73 -24.06 0.36
C ALA A 50 1.41 -23.85 -0.41
N GLN A 51 0.39 -23.30 0.24
CA GLN A 51 -0.80 -22.84 -0.46
C GLN A 51 -0.45 -21.75 -1.49
N LEU A 52 -1.01 -21.89 -2.69
CA LEU A 52 -0.83 -21.01 -3.83
C LEU A 52 -2.18 -20.39 -4.22
N TYR A 53 -2.19 -19.08 -4.44
CA TYR A 53 -3.20 -18.43 -5.27
C TYR A 53 -2.57 -18.05 -6.61
N ALA A 54 -3.10 -18.59 -7.71
CA ALA A 54 -2.72 -18.23 -9.06
C ALA A 54 -3.73 -17.23 -9.62
N PHE A 55 -3.24 -16.07 -10.07
CA PHE A 55 -4.04 -15.04 -10.71
C PHE A 55 -3.64 -14.96 -12.17
N GLU A 56 -4.60 -15.16 -13.05
CA GLU A 56 -4.39 -15.21 -14.48
C GLU A 56 -5.21 -14.10 -15.14
N LEU A 57 -4.51 -13.15 -15.76
CA LEU A 57 -5.13 -12.18 -16.65
C LEU A 57 -5.35 -12.87 -18.00
N LEU A 58 -6.61 -13.09 -18.37
CA LEU A 58 -6.98 -13.71 -19.63
C LEU A 58 -7.52 -12.65 -20.59
N TYR A 59 -7.22 -12.82 -21.87
CA TYR A 59 -7.78 -12.01 -22.94
C TYR A 59 -8.60 -12.90 -23.87
N ASP A 60 -9.80 -12.43 -24.20
CA ASP A 60 -10.71 -13.07 -25.15
C ASP A 60 -10.72 -12.22 -26.42
N ASP A 61 -10.21 -12.78 -27.52
CA ASP A 61 -10.15 -12.12 -28.82
C ASP A 61 -11.55 -11.87 -29.42
N GLU A 62 -12.50 -12.78 -29.20
CA GLU A 62 -13.87 -12.66 -29.74
C GLU A 62 -14.64 -11.56 -29.01
N ALA A 63 -14.51 -11.51 -27.68
CA ALA A 63 -15.14 -10.49 -26.86
C ALA A 63 -14.34 -9.17 -26.82
N ASN A 64 -13.10 -9.16 -27.31
CA ASN A 64 -12.13 -8.08 -27.16
C ASN A 64 -12.07 -7.55 -25.71
N ALA A 65 -11.97 -8.47 -24.76
CA ALA A 65 -12.14 -8.16 -23.35
C ALA A 65 -11.18 -8.93 -22.45
N TYR A 66 -10.77 -8.28 -21.35
CA TYR A 66 -9.97 -8.91 -20.31
C TYR A 66 -10.84 -9.49 -19.20
N SER A 67 -10.39 -10.62 -18.66
CA SER A 67 -10.95 -11.26 -17.48
C SER A 67 -9.85 -11.67 -16.50
N MET A 68 -10.23 -11.86 -15.25
CA MET A 68 -9.33 -12.35 -14.21
C MET A 68 -9.82 -13.71 -13.76
N ARG A 69 -8.97 -14.74 -13.89
CA ARG A 69 -9.19 -16.05 -13.30
C ARG A 69 -8.33 -16.20 -12.06
N VAL A 70 -8.91 -16.74 -10.98
CA VAL A 70 -8.17 -16.99 -9.74
C VAL A 70 -8.33 -18.44 -9.33
N MET A 71 -7.23 -19.14 -9.16
CA MET A 71 -7.23 -20.54 -8.74
C MET A 71 -6.48 -20.65 -7.41
N ARG A 72 -6.89 -21.57 -6.56
CA ARG A 72 -6.19 -21.88 -5.31
C ARG A 72 -5.88 -23.35 -5.22
N GLY A 73 -4.69 -23.67 -4.74
CA GLY A 73 -4.27 -25.05 -4.54
C GLY A 73 -3.18 -25.15 -3.49
N ALA A 74 -2.85 -26.38 -3.14
CA ALA A 74 -1.75 -26.69 -2.23
C ALA A 74 -1.26 -28.13 -2.52
N PRO A 75 0.00 -28.45 -2.17
CA PRO A 75 0.42 -29.85 -2.10
C PRO A 75 -0.37 -30.59 -1.03
N GLY A 76 -0.50 -31.90 -1.21
CA GLY A 76 -0.90 -32.78 -0.11
C GLY A 76 0.05 -32.65 1.09
N GLN A 77 -0.47 -32.85 2.30
CA GLN A 77 0.26 -32.55 3.55
C GLN A 77 0.79 -33.82 4.25
N THR A 78 0.60 -34.99 3.63
CA THR A 78 0.98 -36.30 4.20
C THR A 78 1.73 -37.14 3.16
N PRO A 79 2.56 -38.11 3.58
CA PRO A 79 3.22 -39.03 2.66
C PRO A 79 2.28 -39.77 1.72
N ASP A 80 1.08 -40.15 2.18
CA ASP A 80 0.06 -40.86 1.38
C ASP A 80 -0.43 -40.05 0.16
N THR A 81 -0.32 -38.72 0.24
CA THR A 81 -0.66 -37.82 -0.87
C THR A 81 0.52 -37.53 -1.79
N GLU A 82 1.68 -38.13 -1.50
CA GLU A 82 2.96 -37.90 -2.18
C GLU A 82 3.38 -36.43 -2.25
N TYR A 83 2.79 -35.58 -1.39
CA TYR A 83 2.91 -34.12 -1.44
C TYR A 83 2.57 -33.52 -2.82
N ALA A 84 1.73 -34.21 -3.61
CA ALA A 84 1.37 -33.79 -4.95
C ALA A 84 0.51 -32.53 -4.91
N PHE A 85 0.80 -31.57 -5.79
CA PHE A 85 0.01 -30.34 -5.92
C PHE A 85 -1.35 -30.62 -6.55
N SER A 86 -2.40 -30.02 -5.98
CA SER A 86 -3.73 -30.05 -6.56
C SER A 86 -4.44 -28.70 -6.38
N TRP A 87 -5.26 -28.35 -7.38
CA TRP A 87 -6.22 -27.26 -7.24
C TRP A 87 -7.35 -27.70 -6.30
N ASP A 88 -7.78 -26.81 -5.41
CA ASP A 88 -8.86 -27.11 -4.48
C ASP A 88 -10.20 -26.48 -4.90
N GLY A 89 -11.24 -26.70 -4.09
CA GLY A 89 -12.60 -26.21 -4.33
C GLY A 89 -12.80 -24.71 -4.09
N PHE A 90 -11.74 -23.89 -4.15
CA PHE A 90 -11.85 -22.43 -4.10
C PHE A 90 -12.84 -21.94 -5.16
N GLN A 91 -13.72 -21.04 -4.71
CA GLN A 91 -14.76 -20.43 -5.52
C GLN A 91 -14.58 -18.92 -5.50
N LEU A 92 -14.02 -18.38 -6.57
CA LEU A 92 -13.91 -16.93 -6.75
C LEU A 92 -15.30 -16.31 -6.72
N LYS A 93 -15.41 -15.18 -6.01
CA LYS A 93 -16.55 -14.28 -6.05
C LYS A 93 -16.19 -13.07 -6.92
N CYS A 94 -17.18 -12.41 -7.51
CA CYS A 94 -17.03 -11.16 -8.27
C CYS A 94 -18.10 -10.17 -7.81
N MET A 95 -17.97 -8.89 -8.18
CA MET A 95 -18.97 -7.87 -7.86
C MET A 95 -19.49 -7.20 -9.13
N ALA A 96 -20.79 -7.34 -9.38
CA ALA A 96 -21.47 -6.68 -10.49
C ALA A 96 -21.56 -5.15 -10.27
N SER A 97 -21.93 -4.41 -11.32
CA SER A 97 -22.02 -2.94 -11.28
C SER A 97 -23.07 -2.39 -10.32
N ASP A 98 -24.07 -3.21 -9.94
CA ASP A 98 -25.07 -2.90 -8.91
C ASP A 98 -24.57 -3.17 -7.48
N GLY A 99 -23.31 -3.58 -7.32
CA GLY A 99 -22.70 -3.93 -6.04
C GLY A 99 -23.00 -5.36 -5.57
N LYS A 100 -23.79 -6.15 -6.32
CA LYS A 100 -24.12 -7.52 -5.92
C LYS A 100 -22.94 -8.45 -6.12
N VAL A 101 -22.58 -9.17 -5.06
CA VAL A 101 -21.55 -10.21 -5.09
C VAL A 101 -22.15 -11.51 -5.64
N TYR A 102 -21.45 -12.15 -6.58
CA TYR A 102 -21.85 -13.41 -7.18
C TYR A 102 -20.68 -14.40 -7.29
N LYS A 103 -20.97 -15.70 -7.40
CA LYS A 103 -19.96 -16.75 -7.60
C LYS A 103 -19.54 -16.80 -9.07
N ALA A 104 -18.24 -16.71 -9.33
CA ALA A 104 -17.68 -16.74 -10.67
C ALA A 104 -17.80 -18.12 -11.31
N ARG A 105 -18.25 -18.20 -12.56
CA ARG A 105 -18.17 -19.45 -13.31
C ARG A 105 -16.70 -19.74 -13.65
N ASN A 106 -16.25 -20.98 -13.43
CA ASN A 106 -14.86 -21.40 -13.68
C ASN A 106 -13.82 -20.47 -13.03
N ASN A 107 -14.14 -19.94 -11.85
CA ASN A 107 -13.34 -18.96 -11.13
C ASN A 107 -12.86 -17.76 -11.96
N THR A 108 -13.67 -17.34 -12.94
CA THR A 108 -13.32 -16.27 -13.87
C THR A 108 -14.32 -15.11 -13.76
N CYS A 109 -13.80 -13.92 -13.47
CA CYS A 109 -14.56 -12.67 -13.44
C CYS A 109 -14.23 -11.82 -14.66
N ARG A 110 -15.19 -11.02 -15.14
CA ARG A 110 -14.83 -9.83 -15.94
C ARG A 110 -13.84 -8.96 -15.15
N TYR A 111 -12.88 -8.36 -15.83
CA TYR A 111 -11.84 -7.58 -15.15
C TYR A 111 -12.42 -6.49 -14.24
N ASP A 112 -13.42 -5.74 -14.71
CA ASP A 112 -14.07 -4.67 -13.93
C ASP A 112 -14.83 -5.21 -12.71
N ASP A 113 -15.43 -6.40 -12.80
CA ASP A 113 -16.16 -7.01 -11.68
C ASP A 113 -15.20 -7.52 -10.60
N PHE A 114 -14.03 -8.01 -11.02
CA PHE A 114 -12.96 -8.39 -10.10
C PHE A 114 -12.39 -7.15 -9.41
N LEU A 115 -12.11 -6.09 -10.16
CA LEU A 115 -11.63 -4.82 -9.62
C LEU A 115 -12.61 -4.25 -8.60
N ARG A 116 -13.91 -4.19 -8.93
CA ARG A 116 -14.96 -3.76 -8.01
C ARG A 116 -14.96 -4.55 -6.70
N LEU A 117 -14.84 -5.88 -6.77
CA LEU A 117 -14.77 -6.70 -5.56
C LEU A 117 -13.56 -6.35 -4.71
N VAL A 118 -12.37 -6.28 -5.31
CA VAL A 118 -11.14 -5.93 -4.59
C VAL A 118 -11.26 -4.56 -3.93
N ASP A 119 -11.76 -3.57 -4.66
CA ASP A 119 -11.94 -2.20 -4.16
C ASP A 119 -13.00 -2.11 -3.05
N SER A 120 -14.04 -2.94 -3.09
CA SER A 120 -15.05 -3.02 -2.02
C SER A 120 -14.48 -3.47 -0.68
N SER A 121 -13.38 -4.22 -0.70
CA SER A 121 -12.67 -4.68 0.51
C SER A 121 -11.60 -3.70 1.00
N ARG A 122 -11.39 -2.59 0.28
CA ARG A 122 -10.35 -1.62 0.63
C ARG A 122 -10.66 -1.03 2.01
N PRO A 123 -9.67 -0.94 2.92
CA PRO A 123 -9.86 -0.21 4.15
C PRO A 123 -10.40 1.20 3.85
N THR A 124 -11.45 1.59 4.56
CA THR A 124 -12.06 2.91 4.45
C THR A 124 -11.27 3.98 5.19
N ASP A 125 -10.46 3.55 6.18
CA ASP A 125 -9.58 4.43 6.92
C ASP A 125 -8.27 4.68 6.15
N PRO A 126 -7.78 5.94 6.10
CA PRO A 126 -6.52 6.29 5.43
C PRO A 126 -5.29 5.55 5.98
N VAL A 127 -5.30 5.05 7.22
CA VAL A 127 -4.20 4.23 7.77
C VAL A 127 -4.33 2.74 7.40
N GLY A 128 -5.31 2.36 6.58
CA GLY A 128 -5.35 1.06 5.94
C GLY A 128 -5.63 -0.11 6.90
N LEU A 129 -4.96 -1.24 6.66
CA LEU A 129 -4.98 -2.41 7.53
C LEU A 129 -4.36 -2.15 8.92
N CYS A 130 -3.65 -1.03 9.07
CA CYS A 130 -3.12 -0.59 10.35
C CYS A 130 -4.13 0.21 11.18
N HIS A 131 -5.36 0.39 10.69
CA HIS A 131 -6.42 0.97 11.50
C HIS A 131 -6.76 0.05 12.67
N LEU A 132 -6.73 0.62 13.88
CA LEU A 132 -7.22 -0.02 15.08
C LEU A 132 -8.34 0.84 15.66
N SER A 133 -9.48 0.21 15.99
CA SER A 133 -10.51 0.87 16.79
C SER A 133 -9.98 1.19 18.18
N ASP A 134 -10.57 2.17 18.88
CA ASP A 134 -10.11 2.58 20.21
C ASP A 134 -10.14 1.43 21.22
N ARG A 135 -11.10 0.51 21.07
CA ARG A 135 -11.15 -0.75 21.84
C ARG A 135 -9.89 -1.59 21.63
N TYR A 136 -9.46 -1.80 20.39
CA TYR A 136 -8.26 -2.61 20.10
C TYR A 136 -6.96 -1.88 20.47
N LYS A 137 -6.91 -0.55 20.32
CA LYS A 137 -5.79 0.26 20.84
C LYS A 137 -5.63 0.09 22.36
N ALA A 138 -6.74 0.11 23.10
CA ALA A 138 -6.72 -0.11 24.55
C ALA A 138 -6.25 -1.52 24.91
N LEU A 139 -6.68 -2.55 24.17
CA LEU A 139 -6.25 -3.94 24.37
C LEU A 139 -4.76 -4.17 24.06
N LEU A 140 -4.23 -3.52 23.02
CA LEU A 140 -2.80 -3.54 22.72
C LEU A 140 -1.97 -2.91 23.84
N GLY A 141 -2.55 -1.98 24.60
CA GLY A 141 -1.92 -1.38 25.78
C GLY A 141 -0.60 -0.69 25.46
N CYS A 142 -0.45 -0.17 24.24
CA CYS A 142 0.78 0.50 23.82
C CYS A 142 1.04 1.75 24.68
N PRO A 143 2.26 1.94 25.21
CA PRO A 143 2.60 3.14 25.95
C PRO A 143 2.50 4.38 25.07
N THR A 144 1.85 5.43 25.57
CA THR A 144 1.75 6.73 24.91
C THR A 144 2.94 7.65 25.20
N GLN A 145 3.77 7.29 26.19
CA GLN A 145 4.95 8.03 26.62
C GLN A 145 6.20 7.17 26.49
N GLU A 146 7.33 7.82 26.25
CA GLU A 146 8.65 7.20 26.21
C GLU A 146 9.01 6.55 27.56
N GLY A 147 9.93 5.59 27.53
CA GLY A 147 10.53 4.98 28.73
C GLY A 147 9.74 3.83 29.35
N ARG A 148 8.53 3.52 28.88
CA ARG A 148 7.77 2.36 29.35
C ARG A 148 8.04 1.13 28.47
N ALA A 149 8.25 -0.02 29.11
CA ALA A 149 8.48 -1.28 28.41
C ALA A 149 7.31 -1.63 27.48
N LEU A 150 7.63 -2.06 26.27
CA LEU A 150 6.65 -2.52 25.28
C LEU A 150 6.30 -3.98 25.54
N ASN A 151 5.01 -4.29 25.59
CA ASN A 151 4.57 -5.67 25.50
C ASN A 151 4.78 -6.22 24.07
N SER A 152 4.79 -7.54 23.93
CA SER A 152 5.06 -8.23 22.67
C SER A 152 4.10 -7.84 21.55
N HIS A 153 2.81 -7.68 21.86
CA HIS A 153 1.77 -7.32 20.90
C HIS A 153 1.96 -5.88 20.38
N CYS A 154 2.27 -4.94 21.27
CA CYS A 154 2.57 -3.57 20.90
C CYS A 154 3.83 -3.49 20.03
N ARG A 155 4.87 -4.25 20.37
CA ARG A 155 6.10 -4.33 19.56
C ARG A 155 5.79 -4.83 18.15
N ALA A 156 5.03 -5.91 18.02
CA ALA A 156 4.64 -6.47 16.73
C ALA A 156 3.82 -5.48 15.90
N TYR A 157 2.84 -4.82 16.51
CA TYR A 157 2.05 -3.79 15.84
C TYR A 157 2.91 -2.62 15.37
N ARG A 158 3.83 -2.13 16.21
CA ARG A 158 4.70 -0.99 15.85
C ARG A 158 5.66 -1.28 14.70
N LEU A 159 6.14 -2.53 14.61
CA LEU A 159 6.95 -2.99 13.48
C LEU A 159 6.13 -3.12 12.18
N ALA A 160 4.90 -3.64 12.28
CA ALA A 160 4.03 -3.82 11.13
C ALA A 160 3.45 -2.49 10.59
N CYS A 161 3.22 -1.53 11.49
CA CYS A 161 2.44 -0.32 11.22
C CYS A 161 3.14 0.96 11.70
N PRO A 162 4.39 1.25 11.32
CA PRO A 162 5.20 2.30 11.93
C PRO A 162 4.60 3.70 11.76
N ALA A 163 3.99 3.99 10.61
CA ALA A 163 3.41 5.29 10.29
C ALA A 163 2.14 5.63 11.10
N SER A 164 1.42 4.62 11.59
CA SER A 164 0.16 4.78 12.35
C SER A 164 0.29 4.34 13.82
N SER A 165 1.52 4.11 14.27
CA SER A 165 1.82 3.58 15.59
C SER A 165 1.74 4.59 16.72
N CYS A 166 1.92 5.87 16.38
CA CYS A 166 2.02 6.96 17.34
C CYS A 166 0.84 7.92 17.20
N GLY A 167 0.45 8.51 18.33
CA GLY A 167 -0.56 9.55 18.35
C GLY A 167 -0.07 10.84 17.70
N ALA A 168 -1.00 11.77 17.48
CA ALA A 168 -0.68 13.07 16.91
C ALA A 168 0.49 13.75 17.66
N GLY A 169 1.43 14.30 16.91
CA GLY A 169 2.59 15.00 17.44
C GLY A 169 3.76 14.11 17.90
N HIS A 170 3.67 12.79 17.72
CA HIS A 170 4.75 11.86 18.04
C HIS A 170 5.14 11.04 16.80
N THR A 171 6.41 10.69 16.71
CA THR A 171 6.97 9.83 15.66
C THR A 171 7.52 8.55 16.29
N LEU A 172 7.44 7.43 15.59
CA LEU A 172 8.01 6.18 16.06
C LEU A 172 9.53 6.19 15.89
N ASP A 173 10.27 6.03 16.98
CA ASP A 173 11.71 5.76 16.93
C ASP A 173 11.94 4.33 16.39
N PRO A 174 12.69 4.15 15.30
CA PRO A 174 12.80 2.86 14.62
C PRO A 174 13.61 1.82 15.40
N VAL A 175 14.39 2.23 16.40
CA VAL A 175 15.28 1.34 17.17
C VAL A 175 14.59 0.85 18.43
N THR A 176 14.12 1.79 19.24
CA THR A 176 13.46 1.55 20.53
C THR A 176 11.98 1.23 20.37
N LEU A 177 11.39 1.53 19.21
CA LEU A 177 9.96 1.43 18.92
C LEU A 177 9.11 2.26 19.89
N GLN A 178 9.68 3.32 20.48
CA GLN A 178 8.97 4.26 21.32
C GLN A 178 8.39 5.40 20.49
N CYS A 179 7.25 5.94 20.93
CA CYS A 179 6.70 7.14 20.30
C CYS A 179 7.36 8.36 20.92
N VAL A 180 8.26 8.97 20.16
CA VAL A 180 9.01 10.15 20.59
C VAL A 180 8.32 11.42 20.16
N CYS A 181 8.39 12.45 20.98
CA CYS A 181 7.77 13.72 20.64
C CYS A 181 8.41 14.33 19.39
N SER A 182 7.59 14.73 18.41
CA SER A 182 8.05 15.29 17.13
C SER A 182 7.32 16.57 16.74
N SER A 183 6.45 17.12 17.59
CA SER A 183 5.75 18.38 17.35
C SER A 183 5.98 19.41 18.45
N ALA A 184 5.87 20.70 18.10
CA ALA A 184 6.01 21.82 19.03
C ALA A 184 5.08 21.71 20.25
N SER A 185 3.91 21.08 20.09
CA SER A 185 2.92 20.86 21.15
C SER A 185 3.41 19.99 22.31
N CYS A 186 4.42 19.13 22.09
CA CYS A 186 5.01 18.29 23.14
C CYS A 186 6.49 18.61 23.42
N MET A 187 7.20 19.27 22.49
CA MET A 187 8.62 19.64 22.68
C MET A 187 8.83 20.73 23.74
N GLY A 188 7.80 21.53 24.04
CA GLY A 188 7.86 22.63 25.02
C GLY A 188 7.61 22.27 26.49
N ARG A 189 7.41 20.99 26.83
CA ARG A 189 7.06 20.56 28.20
C ARG A 189 8.21 19.95 29.01
N SER A 190 9.38 19.73 28.39
CA SER A 190 10.50 19.04 29.05
C SER A 190 11.58 19.97 29.64
N SER A 191 11.37 21.29 29.63
CA SER A 191 12.36 22.26 30.15
C SER A 191 11.71 23.36 30.98
N ALA A 192 11.10 23.00 32.12
CA ALA A 192 10.77 23.99 33.17
C ALA A 192 10.68 23.33 34.56
N ASN A 193 11.67 22.50 34.91
CA ASN A 193 12.01 22.18 36.30
C ASN A 193 13.53 22.31 36.45
N ALA A 194 14.03 23.53 36.23
CA ALA A 194 15.34 23.96 36.70
C ALA A 194 15.17 25.40 37.17
N ALA A 195 15.15 25.58 38.50
CA ALA A 195 15.20 26.88 39.14
C ALA A 195 16.56 27.55 38.84
N GLY A 196 16.55 28.83 38.51
CA GLY A 196 17.77 29.63 38.36
C GLY A 196 17.59 30.91 37.55
N ASP A 197 17.12 31.95 38.23
CA ASP A 197 17.56 33.34 38.18
C ASP A 197 17.84 34.07 36.83
N GLY A 198 17.20 35.23 36.68
CA GLY A 198 17.77 36.42 36.06
C GLY A 198 17.83 36.51 34.53
N GLY A 199 16.88 37.23 33.93
CA GLY A 199 17.05 37.78 32.58
C GLY A 199 15.75 38.20 31.92
N SER A 200 15.31 39.43 32.18
CA SER A 200 14.21 40.03 31.44
C SER A 200 14.56 40.16 29.96
N CYS A 201 13.63 39.75 29.11
CA CYS A 201 13.45 40.42 27.83
C CYS A 201 11.95 40.48 27.58
N GLU A 202 11.33 41.55 28.08
CA GLU A 202 10.05 42.00 27.56
C GLU A 202 10.19 42.20 26.05
N LYS A 203 9.46 41.41 25.28
CA LYS A 203 8.84 41.89 24.05
C LYS A 203 7.39 41.45 24.05
N THR A 204 6.57 42.32 24.63
CA THR A 204 5.18 42.53 24.25
C THR A 204 5.11 42.61 22.73
N VAL A 205 4.47 41.63 22.09
CA VAL A 205 3.92 41.81 20.75
C VAL A 205 2.45 41.45 20.80
N SER A 206 1.66 42.45 20.41
CA SER A 206 0.23 42.60 20.47
C SER A 206 -0.58 41.41 19.95
N ALA A 207 -1.71 41.16 20.64
CA ALA A 207 -2.81 40.37 20.14
C ALA A 207 -3.40 41.04 18.88
N GLY A 208 -3.14 40.47 17.71
CA GLY A 208 -3.70 40.94 16.44
C GLY A 208 -2.89 40.54 15.22
N ALA A 209 -2.82 39.23 14.90
CA ALA A 209 -2.38 38.74 13.59
C ALA A 209 -2.89 37.31 13.34
N THR A 210 -4.21 37.12 13.31
CA THR A 210 -4.83 36.02 12.59
C THR A 210 -4.84 36.36 11.10
N ALA A 211 -3.87 35.89 10.34
CA ALA A 211 -3.97 35.47 8.92
C ALA A 211 -2.57 35.38 8.29
N GLY A 212 -2.27 34.20 7.71
CA GLY A 212 -1.19 34.01 6.75
C GLY A 212 0.18 33.71 7.37
N ILE A 213 0.57 32.43 7.35
CA ILE A 213 1.82 31.89 6.76
C ILE A 213 1.62 30.36 6.76
N ALA A 214 0.80 29.90 5.81
CA ALA A 214 1.11 28.69 5.08
C ALA A 214 1.86 29.17 3.82
N ILE A 215 2.76 28.35 3.28
CA ILE A 215 3.71 28.63 2.18
C ILE A 215 5.10 29.00 2.72
N GLY A 216 5.84 27.96 3.12
CA GLY A 216 7.24 28.08 3.50
C GLY A 216 7.99 26.75 3.50
N CYS A 217 7.57 25.75 2.71
CA CYS A 217 8.33 24.49 2.48
C CYS A 217 7.96 23.79 1.15
N PHE A 218 7.45 24.52 0.15
CA PHE A 218 7.14 23.95 -1.19
C PHE A 218 7.82 24.72 -2.36
N ALA A 219 8.88 25.49 -2.09
CA ALA A 219 9.56 26.28 -3.11
C ALA A 219 10.93 25.75 -3.56
N VAL A 220 11.47 24.69 -2.93
CA VAL A 220 12.77 24.12 -3.34
C VAL A 220 12.62 22.87 -4.24
N GLY A 221 11.48 22.17 -4.18
CA GLY A 221 11.21 21.01 -5.03
C GLY A 221 10.75 21.35 -6.46
N ALA A 222 10.12 22.51 -6.68
CA ALA A 222 9.56 22.90 -7.98
C ALA A 222 10.60 23.47 -8.96
N ILE A 223 11.75 23.95 -8.47
CA ILE A 223 12.81 24.53 -9.32
C ILE A 223 13.65 23.42 -9.99
N LEU A 224 13.85 22.28 -9.33
CA LEU A 224 14.63 21.16 -9.87
C LEU A 224 13.92 20.39 -11.01
N VAL A 225 12.59 20.36 -11.02
CA VAL A 225 11.81 19.70 -12.09
C VAL A 225 11.75 20.55 -13.36
N ALA A 226 11.75 21.88 -13.24
CA ALA A 226 11.74 22.79 -14.39
C ALA A 226 13.07 22.79 -15.17
N CYS A 227 14.22 22.60 -14.51
CA CYS A 227 15.51 22.56 -15.19
C CYS A 227 15.75 21.28 -16.01
N ILE A 228 15.12 20.15 -15.65
CA ILE A 228 15.25 18.90 -16.41
C ILE A 228 14.36 18.90 -17.65
N ALA A 229 13.20 19.58 -17.61
CA ALA A 229 12.28 19.67 -18.76
C ALA A 229 12.84 20.54 -19.91
N VAL A 230 13.69 21.54 -19.62
CA VAL A 230 14.26 22.42 -20.66
C VAL A 230 15.40 21.75 -21.43
N LEU A 231 16.08 20.74 -20.87
CA LEU A 231 17.16 20.02 -21.56
C LEU A 231 16.67 18.92 -22.52
N VAL A 232 15.41 18.46 -22.39
CA VAL A 232 14.84 17.42 -23.26
C VAL A 232 14.01 18.00 -24.41
N VAL A 233 13.60 19.27 -24.32
CA VAL A 233 12.80 19.96 -25.34
C VAL A 233 13.57 21.14 -25.94
N SER A 234 14.73 20.87 -26.53
CA SER A 234 15.29 21.75 -27.56
C SER A 234 14.95 21.18 -28.94
N PRO A 235 14.15 21.89 -29.76
CA PRO A 235 13.91 21.48 -31.14
C PRO A 235 15.20 21.70 -31.94
N ARG A 236 15.78 20.61 -32.46
CA ARG A 236 16.82 20.71 -33.50
C ARG A 236 16.18 21.38 -34.72
N GLY A 237 16.58 22.63 -34.94
CA GLY A 237 16.15 23.45 -36.05
C GLY A 237 16.52 22.85 -37.41
N ASN A 238 15.58 23.00 -38.34
CA ASN A 238 15.72 22.82 -39.79
C ASN A 238 16.97 23.54 -40.33
N ASN A 239 17.75 22.85 -41.16
CA ASN A 239 18.50 23.51 -42.23
C ASN A 239 18.31 22.75 -43.55
N LYS A 240 17.91 23.50 -44.57
CA LYS A 240 17.50 23.04 -45.90
C LYS A 240 18.70 22.67 -46.77
N HIS A 241 18.40 21.84 -47.79
CA HIS A 241 19.14 21.63 -49.05
C HIS A 241 20.50 20.94 -49.00
N LEU A 242 20.54 19.69 -49.47
CA LEU A 242 21.34 19.35 -50.66
C LEU A 242 20.83 18.06 -51.32
N ARG A 243 20.65 18.17 -52.64
CA ARG A 243 20.33 17.11 -53.59
C ARG A 243 21.37 16.00 -53.56
N GLY A 244 20.98 14.78 -53.89
CA GLY A 244 21.91 13.75 -54.36
C GLY A 244 21.30 12.36 -54.35
N ALA A 245 20.90 11.90 -55.54
CA ALA A 245 20.38 10.58 -55.82
C ALA A 245 21.38 9.45 -55.50
N LEU A 246 20.87 8.26 -55.15
CA LEU A 246 21.21 6.95 -55.74
C LEU A 246 20.49 5.82 -54.96
N GLN A 247 19.65 5.05 -55.67
CA GLN A 247 19.24 3.70 -55.29
C GLN A 247 20.38 2.69 -55.64
N PRO A 248 20.15 1.35 -55.62
CA PRO A 248 20.34 0.43 -54.50
C PRO A 248 21.40 -0.65 -54.82
N VAL A 249 21.78 -1.46 -53.83
CA VAL A 249 22.12 -2.89 -54.01
C VAL A 249 21.61 -3.64 -52.79
#